data_AF-A0A7S1H0K1-F1
#
_entry.id   AF-A0A7S1H0K1-F1
#
_cell.length_a   1.000
_cell.length_b   1.000
_cell.length_c   1.000
_cell.angle_alpha   90.00
_cell.angle_beta   90.00
_cell.angle_gamma   90.00
#
_symmetry.space_group_name_H-M   'P 1'
#
loop_
_entity.id
_entity.type
_entity.pdbx_description
1 polymer ?
#
loop_
_entity_poly.entity_id
_entity_poly.type
_entity_poly.pdbx_seq_one_letter_code
_entity_poly.pdbx_strand_id
1 'polypeptide(L)'
;MSEGSVRDRTREFMLTVQAVRDRQGPTSNGAPRNVKKVDPVQTRKRFSEKAAQIGKDIHKTADKLAKLTKLAKSKSLFDDPAAEIAELSYVITQDVQRLNQDLEDLGAIHRLENPPNSQSNEHATSVQKSLQSHLKQTAESFAGVLQTRSENLQHQ
;
A
#
# COMPACT_ATOMS: atom_id res chain seq x y z
N MET A 1 28.46 -29.69 -16.08
CA MET A 1 27.64 -28.55 -15.61
C MET A 1 26.26 -29.11 -15.34
N SER A 2 25.86 -29.28 -14.08
CA SER A 2 24.59 -29.93 -13.74
C SER A 2 23.52 -28.88 -13.43
N GLU A 3 22.48 -28.85 -14.26
CA GLU A 3 21.29 -28.04 -14.08
C GLU A 3 20.50 -28.51 -12.84
N GLY A 4 20.30 -27.61 -11.88
CA GLY A 4 19.43 -27.83 -10.73
C GLY A 4 17.97 -27.84 -11.18
N SER A 5 17.41 -29.02 -11.40
CA SER A 5 15.98 -29.22 -11.67
C SER A 5 15.17 -28.81 -10.42
N VAL A 6 14.46 -27.69 -10.53
CA VAL A 6 13.48 -27.25 -9.53
C VAL A 6 12.30 -28.25 -9.57
N ARG A 7 12.33 -29.25 -8.70
CA ARG A 7 11.25 -30.24 -8.58
C ARG A 7 10.09 -29.65 -7.79
N ASP A 8 8.91 -29.62 -8.39
CA ASP A 8 7.67 -29.25 -7.71
C ASP A 8 7.24 -30.36 -6.73
N ARG A 9 7.47 -30.12 -5.44
CA ARG A 9 7.16 -31.06 -4.35
C ARG A 9 5.80 -30.80 -3.71
N THR A 10 4.98 -29.92 -4.29
CA THR A 10 3.65 -29.57 -3.75
C THR A 10 2.77 -30.82 -3.61
N ARG A 11 2.88 -31.77 -4.56
CA ARG A 11 2.13 -33.02 -4.53
C ARG A 11 2.53 -33.96 -3.39
N GLU A 12 3.83 -34.15 -3.16
CA GLU A 12 4.34 -34.96 -2.05
C GLU A 12 3.90 -34.40 -0.70
N PHE A 13 3.96 -33.07 -0.56
CA PHE A 13 3.49 -32.37 0.63
C PHE A 13 1.99 -32.57 0.86
N MET A 14 1.16 -32.37 -0.16
CA MET A 14 -0.30 -32.55 -0.04
C MET A 14 -0.67 -33.98 0.38
N LEU A 15 -0.03 -34.99 -0.21
CA LEU A 15 -0.26 -36.39 0.15
C LEU A 15 0.15 -36.69 1.60
N THR A 16 1.24 -36.10 2.05
CA THR A 16 1.72 -36.26 3.44
C THR A 16 0.76 -35.63 4.44
N VAL A 17 0.25 -34.41 4.17
CA VAL A 17 -0.72 -33.72 5.02
C VAL A 17 -2.03 -34.51 5.12
N GLN A 18 -2.52 -35.04 3.99
CA GLN A 18 -3.74 -35.86 3.96
C GLN A 18 -3.57 -37.14 4.79
N ALA A 19 -2.44 -37.85 4.62
CA ALA A 19 -2.15 -39.05 5.40
C ALA A 19 -2.05 -38.81 6.91
N VAL A 20 -1.54 -37.64 7.34
CA VAL A 20 -1.50 -37.25 8.77
C VAL A 20 -2.90 -36.97 9.30
N ARG A 21 -3.76 -36.33 8.50
CA ARG A 21 -5.16 -36.05 8.87
C ARG A 21 -5.97 -37.33 9.03
N ASP A 22 -5.78 -38.31 8.14
CA ASP A 22 -6.48 -39.59 8.22
C ASP A 22 -6.00 -40.45 9.40
N ARG A 23 -4.76 -40.25 9.86
CA ARG A 23 -4.20 -40.89 11.06
C ARG A 23 -4.64 -40.22 12.36
N GLN A 24 -4.89 -38.91 12.35
CA GLN A 24 -5.52 -38.19 13.44
C GLN A 24 -7.05 -38.29 13.28
N GLY A 25 -7.61 -39.45 13.61
CA GLY A 25 -9.07 -39.62 13.73
C GLY A 25 -9.70 -38.55 14.62
N PRO A 26 -11.04 -38.37 14.58
CA PRO A 26 -11.72 -37.26 15.23
C PRO A 26 -11.56 -37.36 16.75
N THR A 27 -10.55 -36.68 17.31
CA THR A 27 -10.44 -36.47 18.75
C THR A 27 -11.44 -35.38 19.13
N SER A 28 -12.60 -35.84 19.56
CA SER A 28 -13.55 -35.09 20.35
C SER A 28 -12.87 -34.53 21.60
N ASN A 29 -12.64 -33.22 21.67
CA ASN A 29 -12.97 -32.40 22.83
C ASN A 29 -12.51 -30.95 22.67
N GLY A 30 -13.49 -30.05 22.62
CA GLY A 30 -13.26 -28.61 22.72
C GLY A 30 -14.54 -27.87 22.38
N ALA A 31 -15.44 -27.74 23.37
CA ALA A 31 -16.65 -26.94 23.27
C ALA A 31 -16.38 -25.56 22.61
N PRO A 32 -17.28 -25.03 21.76
CA PRO A 32 -17.12 -23.69 21.22
C PRO A 32 -17.28 -22.70 22.37
N ARG A 33 -16.15 -22.31 22.98
CA ARG A 33 -16.10 -21.26 23.98
C ARG A 33 -16.41 -19.97 23.24
N ASN A 34 -17.66 -19.54 23.32
CA ASN A 34 -18.18 -18.29 22.77
C ASN A 34 -17.58 -17.08 23.52
N VAL A 35 -16.27 -16.87 23.36
CA VAL A 35 -15.63 -15.61 23.67
C VAL A 35 -15.64 -14.81 22.37
N LYS A 36 -16.32 -13.66 22.38
CA LYS A 36 -16.21 -12.62 21.35
C LYS A 36 -14.79 -12.06 21.36
N LYS A 37 -13.79 -12.87 21.02
CA LYS A 37 -12.46 -12.40 20.69
C LYS A 37 -12.57 -11.94 19.24
N VAL A 38 -12.24 -10.68 19.00
CA VAL A 38 -12.02 -10.17 17.64
C VAL A 38 -11.11 -11.18 16.95
N ASP A 39 -11.62 -11.80 15.89
CA ASP A 39 -10.91 -12.88 15.23
C ASP A 39 -9.62 -12.29 14.65
N PRO A 40 -8.42 -12.74 15.05
CA PRO A 40 -7.16 -12.20 14.54
C PRO A 40 -7.04 -12.32 13.01
N VAL A 41 -7.87 -13.14 12.37
CA VAL A 41 -8.04 -13.15 10.91
C VAL A 41 -8.78 -11.92 10.39
N GLN A 42 -9.85 -11.48 11.06
CA GLN A 42 -10.63 -10.29 10.66
C GLN A 42 -9.84 -8.99 10.87
N THR A 43 -9.07 -8.91 11.93
CA THR A 43 -8.18 -7.78 12.24
C THR A 43 -7.10 -7.60 11.18
N ARG A 44 -6.37 -8.69 10.86
CA ARG A 44 -5.40 -8.68 9.75
C ARG A 44 -6.02 -8.27 8.42
N LYS A 45 -7.24 -8.73 8.16
CA LYS A 45 -7.99 -8.37 6.95
C LYS A 45 -8.24 -6.86 6.87
N ARG A 46 -8.66 -6.20 7.96
CA ARG A 46 -8.89 -4.75 7.99
C ARG A 46 -7.62 -3.95 7.73
N PHE A 47 -6.52 -4.29 8.39
CA PHE A 47 -5.23 -3.65 8.13
C PHE A 47 -4.80 -3.82 6.67
N SER A 48 -4.85 -5.04 6.15
CA SER A 48 -4.47 -5.35 4.76
C SER A 48 -5.36 -4.64 3.74
N GLU A 49 -6.67 -4.56 3.96
CA GLU A 49 -7.60 -3.85 3.09
C GLU A 49 -7.33 -2.35 3.06
N LYS A 50 -7.14 -1.72 4.23
CA LYS A 50 -6.81 -0.29 4.32
C LYS A 50 -5.45 0.00 3.67
N ALA A 51 -4.43 -0.82 3.96
CA ALA A 51 -3.10 -0.68 3.36
C ALA A 51 -3.14 -0.82 1.82
N ALA A 52 -3.91 -1.78 1.30
CA ALA A 52 -4.09 -1.96 -0.14
C ALA A 52 -4.80 -0.76 -0.79
N GLN A 53 -5.79 -0.19 -0.11
CA GLN A 53 -6.49 1.01 -0.59
C GLN A 53 -5.55 2.23 -0.63
N ILE A 54 -4.75 2.43 0.42
CA ILE A 54 -3.74 3.51 0.46
C ILE A 54 -2.74 3.35 -0.69
N GLY A 55 -2.22 2.13 -0.90
CA GLY A 55 -1.31 1.86 -2.01
C GLY A 55 -1.91 2.21 -3.38
N LYS A 56 -3.17 1.82 -3.64
CA LYS A 56 -3.88 2.18 -4.87
C LYS A 56 -4.02 3.69 -5.04
N ASP A 57 -4.33 4.39 -3.95
CA ASP A 57 -4.55 5.83 -4.01
C ASP A 57 -3.23 6.60 -4.20
N ILE A 58 -2.12 6.15 -3.59
CA ILE A 58 -0.78 6.67 -3.90
C ILE A 58 -0.47 6.54 -5.39
N HIS A 59 -0.75 5.38 -5.99
CA HIS A 59 -0.54 5.17 -7.43
C HIS A 59 -1.37 6.14 -8.29
N LYS A 60 -2.65 6.34 -7.96
CA LYS A 60 -3.49 7.33 -8.67
C LYS A 60 -2.94 8.75 -8.55
N THR A 61 -2.44 9.13 -7.38
CA THR A 61 -1.82 10.45 -7.17
C THR A 61 -0.54 10.57 -8.00
N ALA A 62 0.27 9.52 -8.08
CA ALA A 62 1.45 9.48 -8.93
C ALA A 62 1.11 9.61 -10.44
N ASP A 63 0.01 9.01 -10.90
CA ASP A 63 -0.46 9.16 -12.29
C ASP A 63 -0.87 10.61 -12.60
N LYS A 64 -1.61 11.26 -11.68
CA LYS A 64 -1.95 12.69 -11.80
C LYS A 64 -0.68 13.55 -11.82
N LEU A 65 0.29 13.24 -10.98
CA LEU A 65 1.58 13.92 -10.95
C LEU A 65 2.35 13.73 -12.27
N ALA A 66 2.33 12.54 -12.87
CA ALA A 66 2.95 12.32 -14.17
C ALA A 66 2.30 13.17 -15.26
N LYS A 67 0.97 13.34 -15.23
CA LYS A 67 0.25 14.27 -16.12
C LYS A 67 0.65 15.71 -15.86
N LEU A 68 0.64 16.17 -14.60
CA LEU A 68 1.06 17.51 -14.21
C LEU A 68 2.50 17.81 -14.68
N THR A 69 3.41 16.83 -14.53
CA THR A 69 4.80 16.95 -14.98
C THR A 69 4.90 17.23 -16.48
N LYS A 70 4.08 16.56 -17.29
CA LYS A 70 4.06 16.79 -18.74
C LYS A 70 3.59 18.20 -19.07
N LEU A 71 2.52 18.66 -18.42
CA LEU A 71 1.99 20.01 -18.61
C LEU A 71 3.00 21.09 -18.18
N ALA A 72 3.61 20.92 -17.00
CA ALA A 72 4.58 21.87 -16.45
C ALA A 72 5.84 22.04 -17.32
N LYS A 73 6.22 21.00 -18.07
CA LYS A 73 7.35 21.02 -19.01
C LYS A 73 6.99 21.55 -20.40
N SER A 74 5.72 21.54 -20.76
CA SER A 74 5.27 22.03 -22.08
C SER A 74 5.36 23.56 -22.13
N LYS A 75 6.03 24.10 -23.16
CA LYS A 75 6.18 25.53 -23.41
C LYS A 75 5.27 26.01 -24.55
N SER A 76 4.02 25.56 -24.57
CA SER A 76 3.07 25.96 -25.62
C SER A 76 2.64 27.40 -25.42
N LEU A 77 2.82 28.25 -26.44
CA LEU A 77 2.44 29.67 -26.42
C LEU A 77 0.97 29.91 -26.78
N PHE A 78 0.29 28.92 -27.35
CA PHE A 78 -1.05 29.08 -27.92
C PHE A 78 -2.16 28.42 -27.10
N ASP A 79 -1.79 27.56 -26.15
CA ASP A 79 -2.72 26.83 -25.28
C ASP A 79 -2.05 26.68 -23.91
N ASP A 80 -2.08 27.75 -23.10
CA ASP A 80 -1.42 27.77 -21.79
C ASP A 80 -2.18 26.86 -20.82
N PRO A 81 -1.57 25.74 -20.36
CA PRO A 81 -2.24 24.79 -19.48
C PRO A 81 -2.37 25.29 -18.04
N ALA A 82 -2.27 26.59 -17.77
CA ALA A 82 -2.26 27.16 -16.42
C ALA A 82 -3.47 26.74 -15.58
N ALA A 83 -4.68 26.73 -16.16
CA ALA A 83 -5.89 26.30 -15.44
C ALA A 83 -5.83 24.81 -15.06
N GLU A 84 -5.44 23.95 -16.00
CA GLU A 84 -5.34 22.50 -15.76
C GLU A 84 -4.21 22.16 -14.76
N ILE A 85 -3.09 22.90 -14.83
CA ILE A 85 -1.99 22.81 -13.85
C ILE A 85 -2.50 23.18 -12.46
N ALA A 86 -3.26 24.28 -12.32
CA ALA A 86 -3.78 24.72 -11.04
C ALA A 86 -4.77 23.69 -10.46
N GLU A 87 -5.68 23.18 -11.27
CA GLU A 87 -6.64 22.14 -10.87
C GLU A 87 -5.94 20.85 -10.43
N LEU A 88 -5.02 20.32 -11.26
CA LEU A 88 -4.28 19.11 -10.92
C LEU A 88 -3.43 19.31 -9.66
N SER A 89 -2.81 20.47 -9.49
CA SER A 89 -2.03 20.80 -8.29
C SER A 89 -2.89 20.83 -7.03
N TYR A 90 -4.10 21.40 -7.13
CA TYR A 90 -5.06 21.40 -6.04
C TYR A 90 -5.48 19.98 -5.66
N VAL A 91 -5.88 19.16 -6.64
CA VAL A 91 -6.28 17.76 -6.42
C VAL A 91 -5.14 16.93 -5.82
N ILE A 92 -3.91 17.07 -6.33
CA ILE A 92 -2.75 16.35 -5.79
C ILE A 92 -2.47 16.77 -4.34
N THR A 93 -2.59 18.06 -4.02
CA THR A 93 -2.42 18.56 -2.65
C THR A 93 -3.43 17.91 -1.70
N GLN A 94 -4.70 17.88 -2.09
CA GLN A 94 -5.76 17.22 -1.31
C GLN A 94 -5.51 15.72 -1.15
N ASP A 95 -5.10 15.04 -2.23
CA ASP A 95 -4.78 13.62 -2.19
C ASP A 95 -3.63 13.32 -1.21
N VAL A 96 -2.56 14.13 -1.24
CA VAL A 96 -1.41 13.96 -0.33
C VAL A 96 -1.83 14.19 1.12
N GLN A 97 -2.66 15.19 1.41
CA GLN A 97 -3.19 15.44 2.75
C GLN A 97 -4.04 14.26 3.25
N ARG A 98 -4.97 13.78 2.41
CA ARG A 98 -5.81 12.63 2.72
C ARG A 98 -4.98 11.36 2.95
N LEU A 99 -3.99 11.12 2.09
CA LEU A 99 -3.11 9.95 2.20
C LEU A 99 -2.26 9.97 3.48
N ASN A 100 -1.84 11.15 3.95
CA ASN A 100 -1.19 11.28 5.26
C ASN A 100 -2.14 10.89 6.39
N GLN A 101 -3.38 11.37 6.36
CA GLN A 101 -4.39 11.00 7.37
C GLN A 101 -4.69 9.49 7.33
N ASP A 102 -4.85 8.92 6.14
CA ASP A 102 -5.09 7.48 5.97
C ASP A 102 -3.94 6.62 6.52
N LEU A 103 -2.70 7.10 6.43
CA LEU A 103 -1.52 6.44 7.00
C LEU A 103 -1.45 6.56 8.53
N GLU A 104 -1.86 7.69 9.09
CA GLU A 104 -1.99 7.85 10.54
C GLU A 104 -3.05 6.88 11.11
N ASP A 105 -4.20 6.80 10.43
CA ASP A 105 -5.29 5.88 10.77
C ASP A 105 -4.83 4.42 10.68
N LEU A 106 -4.09 4.07 9.62
CA LEU A 106 -3.51 2.72 9.47
C LEU A 106 -2.59 2.37 10.65
N GLY A 107 -1.77 3.33 11.10
CA GLY A 107 -0.93 3.17 12.28
C GLY A 107 -1.74 3.05 13.58
N ALA A 108 -2.88 3.75 13.69
CA ALA A 108 -3.77 3.64 14.83
C ALA A 108 -4.45 2.26 14.92
N ILE A 109 -4.91 1.71 13.79
CA ILE A 109 -5.43 0.34 13.69
C ILE A 109 -4.38 -0.65 14.20
N HIS A 110 -3.14 -0.51 13.72
CA HIS A 110 -2.06 -1.40 14.12
C HIS A 110 -1.77 -1.36 15.63
N ARG A 111 -1.69 -0.17 16.23
CA ARG A 111 -1.45 0.01 17.67
C ARG A 111 -2.60 -0.51 18.54
N LEU A 112 -3.84 -0.33 18.11
CA LEU A 112 -5.02 -0.80 18.84
C LEU A 112 -5.09 -2.33 18.85
N GLU A 113 -4.71 -2.96 17.73
CA GLU A 113 -4.83 -4.40 17.56
C GLU A 113 -3.71 -5.20 18.26
N ASN A 114 -2.54 -4.58 18.50
CA ASN A 114 -1.41 -5.14 19.27
C ASN A 114 -1.26 -6.67 19.11
N PRO A 115 -1.04 -7.17 17.87
CA PRO A 115 -1.07 -8.59 17.60
C PRO A 115 0.02 -9.30 18.41
N PRO A 116 -0.27 -10.43 19.09
CA PRO A 116 0.69 -11.11 19.96
C PRO A 116 1.88 -11.73 19.21
N ASN A 117 1.88 -11.70 17.87
CA ASN A 117 2.93 -12.27 17.04
C ASN A 117 3.90 -11.17 16.55
N SER A 118 5.18 -11.27 16.93
CA SER A 118 6.25 -10.34 16.51
C SER A 118 6.33 -10.19 14.99
N GLN A 119 6.23 -11.31 14.26
CA GLN A 119 6.32 -11.29 12.80
C GLN A 119 5.19 -10.49 12.13
N SER A 120 3.96 -10.60 12.66
CA SER A 120 2.83 -9.82 12.15
C SER A 120 3.02 -8.32 12.41
N ASN A 121 3.62 -7.98 13.56
CA ASN A 121 3.90 -6.61 13.96
C ASN A 121 5.00 -5.96 13.10
N GLU A 122 6.08 -6.70 12.87
CA GLU A 122 7.17 -6.31 11.97
C GLU A 122 6.69 -6.12 10.53
N HIS A 123 5.85 -7.03 10.04
CA HIS A 123 5.26 -6.93 8.72
C HIS A 123 4.38 -5.69 8.58
N ALA A 124 3.45 -5.45 9.53
CA ALA A 124 2.59 -4.27 9.52
C ALA A 124 3.40 -2.96 9.56
N THR A 125 4.44 -2.91 10.41
CA THR A 125 5.38 -1.78 10.48
C THR A 125 6.12 -1.57 9.16
N SER A 126 6.56 -2.65 8.51
CA SER A 126 7.27 -2.58 7.22
C SER A 126 6.37 -2.07 6.10
N VAL A 127 5.12 -2.54 6.05
CA VAL A 127 4.11 -2.05 5.10
C VAL A 127 3.85 -0.55 5.30
N GLN A 128 3.64 -0.11 6.55
CA GLN A 128 3.43 1.30 6.86
C GLN A 128 4.62 2.16 6.41
N LYS A 129 5.86 1.74 6.71
CA LYS A 129 7.07 2.44 6.28
C LYS A 129 7.20 2.53 4.76
N SER A 130 6.90 1.44 4.05
CA SER A 130 6.95 1.42 2.58
C SER A 130 5.94 2.40 1.98
N LEU A 131 4.70 2.40 2.47
CA LEU A 131 3.68 3.35 2.00
C LEU A 131 4.05 4.80 2.32
N GLN A 132 4.59 5.08 3.52
CA GLN A 132 5.09 6.40 3.89
C GLN A 132 6.23 6.85 2.96
N SER A 133 7.18 5.97 2.65
CA SER A 133 8.27 6.26 1.73
C SER A 133 7.76 6.61 0.33
N HIS A 134 6.81 5.84 -0.19
CA HIS A 134 6.23 6.10 -1.52
C HIS A 134 5.44 7.41 -1.56
N LEU A 135 4.66 7.71 -0.52
CA LEU A 135 3.94 8.99 -0.42
C LEU A 135 4.92 10.16 -0.35
N LYS A 136 5.98 10.04 0.46
CA LYS A 136 7.02 11.06 0.58
C LYS A 136 7.70 11.33 -0.76
N GLN A 137 8.10 10.27 -1.47
CA GLN A 137 8.70 10.39 -2.81
C GLN A 137 7.75 11.08 -3.80
N THR A 138 6.45 10.74 -3.75
CA THR A 138 5.43 11.38 -4.60
C THR A 138 5.28 12.87 -4.27
N ALA A 139 5.26 13.23 -2.99
CA ALA A 139 5.18 14.61 -2.53
C ALA A 139 6.43 15.43 -2.89
N GLU A 140 7.62 14.85 -2.75
CA GLU A 140 8.90 15.48 -3.15
C GLU A 140 8.93 15.73 -4.67
N SER A 141 8.50 14.76 -5.47
CA SER A 141 8.40 14.94 -6.92
C SER A 141 7.35 16.00 -7.29
N PHE A 142 6.24 16.10 -6.54
CA PHE A 142 5.25 17.15 -6.75
C PHE A 142 5.83 18.54 -6.50
N ALA A 143 6.55 18.73 -5.39
CA ALA A 143 7.22 19.99 -5.10
C ALA A 143 8.21 20.38 -6.22
N GLY A 144 8.99 19.43 -6.73
CA GLY A 144 9.92 19.67 -7.84
C GLY A 144 9.23 20.10 -9.14
N VAL A 145 8.04 19.56 -9.43
CA VAL A 145 7.26 19.94 -10.62
C VAL A 145 6.71 21.37 -10.50
N LEU A 146 6.22 21.76 -9.32
CA LEU A 146 5.78 23.12 -9.07
C LEU A 146 6.93 24.12 -9.21
N GLN A 147 8.11 23.78 -8.69
CA GLN A 147 9.31 24.59 -8.86
C GLN A 147 9.68 24.74 -10.34
N THR A 148 9.70 23.65 -11.11
CA THR A 148 9.98 23.68 -12.56
C THR A 148 8.99 24.59 -13.30
N ARG A 149 7.70 24.57 -12.94
CA ARG A 149 6.70 25.47 -13.54
C ARG A 149 6.98 26.92 -13.19
N SER A 150 7.34 27.22 -11.94
CA SER A 150 7.71 28.57 -11.52
C SER A 150 8.90 29.11 -12.31
N GLU A 151 9.94 28.30 -12.50
CA GLU A 151 11.11 28.66 -13.30
C GLU A 151 10.73 28.88 -14.77
N ASN A 152 9.90 28.01 -15.36
CA ASN A 152 9.45 28.18 -16.74
C ASN A 152 8.66 29.48 -16.99
N LEU A 153 7.90 29.95 -16.00
CA LEU A 153 7.16 31.22 -16.08
C LEU A 153 8.07 32.45 -15.95
N GLN A 154 9.20 32.33 -15.24
CA GLN A 154 10.18 33.42 -15.11
C GLN A 154 11.07 33.57 -16.37
N HIS A 155 11.24 32.48 -17.12
CA HIS A 155 12.08 32.41 -18.32
C HIS A 155 11.29 32.49 -19.64
N GLN A 156 9.96 32.69 -19.58
CA GLN A 156 9.10 33.03 -20.73
C GLN A 156 8.99 34.54 -20.87
#